data_AF-A0A947VPF9-F1
#
_entry.id   AF-A0A947VPF9-F1
#
_cell.length_a   1.000
_cell.length_b   1.000
_cell.length_c   1.000
_cell.angle_alpha   90.00
_cell.angle_beta   90.00
_cell.angle_gamma   90.00
#
_symmetry.space_group_name_H-M   'P 1'
#
loop_
_entity.id
_entity.type
_entity.pdbx_description
1 polymer ?
#
loop_
_entity_poly.entity_id
_entity_poly.type
_entity_poly.pdbx_seq_one_letter_code
_entity_poly.pdbx_strand_id
1 'polypeptide(L)'
;MKERRSRAAATAAAFTGIMLLSACQQFFTTTLAAPLARASYTIPADLSVADASALLEEALASGDAEMAAALVTPLLAAAAAAAEADPASAAYQEAAAALLDASILASGVGPAMTTLATGLLGGDVSTVTEEQAAAMLSAFDGVSLDDTAESALLLLAAYPPADISSEDAYAAGLALLADSYSDAGGSLSNPASLSAEDLTALESDPSYLVGLSLLMLGASIDAASGTPSVLGGLLDGFSL
;
A
#
# COMPACT_ATOMS: atom_id res chain seq x y z
N MET A 1 23.86 36.00 42.57
CA MET A 1 22.91 34.91 42.18
C MET A 1 22.57 34.83 40.68
N LYS A 2 23.09 35.71 39.80
CA LYS A 2 22.77 35.69 38.34
C LYS A 2 23.70 34.81 37.48
N GLU A 3 24.88 34.43 37.97
CA GLU A 3 25.89 33.73 37.13
C GLU A 3 25.79 32.19 37.14
N ARG A 4 24.97 31.59 38.02
CA ARG A 4 24.80 30.13 38.07
C ARG A 4 23.73 29.59 37.13
N ARG A 5 22.87 30.45 36.55
CA ARG A 5 21.76 30.04 35.67
C ARG A 5 22.17 29.90 34.19
N SER A 6 23.29 30.49 33.77
CA SER A 6 23.74 30.44 32.37
C SER A 6 24.53 29.18 32.01
N ARG A 7 25.08 28.45 32.99
CA ARG A 7 25.86 27.23 32.74
C ARG A 7 24.99 25.96 32.58
N ALA A 8 23.77 25.96 33.10
CA ALA A 8 22.84 24.82 32.97
C ALA A 8 22.11 24.79 31.61
N ALA A 9 21.92 25.95 30.96
CA ALA A 9 21.25 26.04 29.67
C ALA A 9 22.14 25.61 28.49
N ALA A 10 23.46 25.81 28.59
CA ALA A 10 24.40 25.48 27.52
C ALA A 10 24.65 23.97 27.37
N THR A 11 24.55 23.19 28.47
CA THR A 11 24.75 21.73 28.45
C THR A 11 23.52 20.96 27.97
N ALA A 12 22.31 21.54 28.09
CA ALA A 12 21.08 20.91 27.58
C ALA A 12 20.97 20.99 26.04
N ALA A 13 21.38 22.12 25.45
CA ALA A 13 21.33 22.31 23.99
C ALA A 13 22.31 21.40 23.22
N ALA A 14 23.43 21.01 23.83
CA ALA A 14 24.41 20.13 23.19
C ALA A 14 23.95 18.66 23.11
N PHE A 15 23.09 18.20 24.04
CA PHE A 15 22.55 16.83 24.03
C PHE A 15 21.39 16.66 23.05
N THR A 16 20.58 17.70 22.83
CA THR A 16 19.49 17.67 21.83
C THR A 16 20.00 17.68 20.39
N GLY A 17 21.14 18.33 20.12
CA GLY A 17 21.75 18.34 18.79
C GLY A 17 22.32 16.98 18.35
N ILE A 18 22.92 16.21 19.26
CA ILE A 18 23.50 14.90 18.93
C ILE A 18 22.42 13.84 18.67
N MET A 19 21.26 13.95 19.33
CA MET A 19 20.12 13.06 19.07
C MET A 19 19.47 13.29 17.70
N LEU A 20 19.40 14.54 17.21
CA LEU A 20 18.89 14.82 15.86
C LEU A 20 19.85 14.35 14.75
N LEU A 21 21.17 14.46 14.94
CA LEU A 21 22.12 13.97 13.92
C LEU A 21 22.23 12.43 13.87
N SER A 22 22.00 11.73 14.98
CA SER A 22 22.01 10.25 15.00
C SER A 22 20.76 9.64 14.34
N ALA A 23 19.61 10.32 14.42
CA ALA A 23 18.38 9.90 13.73
C ALA A 23 18.51 10.07 12.21
N CYS A 24 19.12 11.16 11.73
CA CYS A 24 19.34 11.36 10.31
C CYS A 24 20.30 10.31 9.70
N GLN A 25 21.34 9.86 10.43
CA GLN A 25 22.24 8.84 9.87
C GLN A 25 21.61 7.45 9.73
N GLN A 26 20.66 7.05 10.58
CA GLN A 26 19.89 5.82 10.35
C GLN A 26 18.90 5.98 9.18
N PHE A 27 18.29 7.16 9.01
CA PHE A 27 17.37 7.43 7.89
C PHE A 27 18.04 7.59 6.51
N PHE A 28 19.36 7.73 6.44
CA PHE A 28 20.07 7.74 5.13
C PHE A 28 20.80 6.42 4.86
N THR A 29 21.29 5.72 5.89
CA THR A 29 21.99 4.44 5.69
C THR A 29 21.05 3.24 5.55
N THR A 30 19.87 3.25 6.14
CA THR A 30 18.92 2.12 6.03
C THR A 30 17.93 2.27 4.88
N THR A 31 17.56 3.49 4.52
CA THR A 31 16.43 3.77 3.59
C THR A 31 16.86 4.09 2.15
N LEU A 32 18.12 4.46 1.91
CA LEU A 32 18.62 4.79 0.56
C LEU A 32 19.80 3.92 0.10
N ALA A 33 20.59 3.34 1.01
CA ALA A 33 21.74 2.50 0.62
C ALA A 33 21.36 1.04 0.31
N ALA A 34 20.28 0.52 0.89
CA ALA A 34 19.78 -0.81 0.60
C ALA A 34 19.18 -0.96 -0.83
N PRO A 35 18.29 -0.07 -1.32
CA PRO A 35 17.72 -0.20 -2.66
C PRO A 35 18.76 0.03 -3.78
N LEU A 36 19.75 0.90 -3.58
CA LEU A 36 20.79 1.17 -4.59
C LEU A 36 21.86 0.06 -4.70
N ALA A 37 21.96 -0.86 -3.73
CA ALA A 37 22.98 -1.92 -3.72
C ALA A 37 22.45 -3.28 -4.20
N ARG A 38 21.13 -3.51 -4.17
CA ARG A 38 20.52 -4.72 -4.72
C ARG A 38 20.19 -4.45 -6.19
N ALA A 39 21.17 -4.69 -7.05
CA ALA A 39 20.96 -4.72 -8.50
C ALA A 39 19.91 -5.79 -8.81
N SER A 40 18.63 -5.40 -8.89
CA SER A 40 17.45 -6.14 -9.37
C SER A 40 17.41 -7.64 -9.01
N TYR A 41 16.47 -8.04 -8.16
CA TYR A 41 16.20 -9.45 -7.90
C TYR A 41 15.97 -10.22 -9.22
N THR A 42 16.85 -11.16 -9.52
CA THR A 42 16.68 -12.07 -10.66
C THR A 42 16.00 -13.33 -10.14
N ILE A 43 14.68 -13.29 -10.03
CA ILE A 43 13.86 -14.44 -9.61
C ILE A 43 13.46 -15.24 -10.85
N PRO A 44 13.66 -16.57 -10.87
CA PRO A 44 13.18 -17.41 -11.96
C PRO A 44 11.66 -17.33 -12.11
N ALA A 45 11.17 -17.21 -13.35
CA ALA A 45 9.74 -17.15 -13.63
C ALA A 45 9.00 -18.48 -13.31
N ASP A 46 9.74 -19.58 -13.20
CA ASP A 46 9.26 -20.92 -12.87
C ASP A 46 9.44 -21.28 -11.39
N LEU A 47 9.62 -20.28 -10.52
CA LEU A 47 9.70 -20.48 -9.07
C LEU A 47 8.40 -21.14 -8.56
N SER A 48 8.54 -22.12 -7.67
CA SER A 48 7.38 -22.77 -7.06
C SER A 48 6.63 -21.77 -6.15
N VAL A 49 5.31 -21.93 -6.02
CA VAL A 49 4.51 -21.08 -5.11
C VAL A 49 5.05 -21.15 -3.69
N ALA A 50 5.44 -22.32 -3.20
CA ALA A 50 5.99 -22.49 -1.86
C ALA A 50 7.31 -21.71 -1.66
N ASP A 51 8.23 -21.75 -2.63
CA ASP A 51 9.49 -21.00 -2.55
C ASP A 51 9.23 -19.48 -2.69
N ALA A 52 8.29 -19.09 -3.55
CA ALA A 52 7.87 -17.71 -3.73
C ALA A 52 7.26 -17.15 -2.44
N SER A 53 6.38 -17.91 -1.78
CA SER A 53 5.80 -17.55 -0.49
C SER A 53 6.86 -17.42 0.61
N ALA A 54 7.86 -18.30 0.64
CA ALA A 54 8.96 -18.19 1.62
C ALA A 54 9.80 -16.92 1.42
N LEU A 55 10.06 -16.52 0.17
CA LEU A 55 10.72 -15.24 -0.13
C LEU A 55 9.81 -14.05 0.19
N LEU A 56 8.51 -14.18 -0.06
CA LEU A 56 7.54 -13.14 0.28
C LEU A 56 7.45 -12.91 1.79
N GLU A 57 7.51 -13.96 2.60
CA GLU A 57 7.58 -13.84 4.06
C GLU A 57 8.82 -13.03 4.49
N GLU A 58 9.97 -13.23 3.85
CA GLU A 58 11.18 -12.42 4.09
C GLU A 58 10.97 -10.96 3.65
N ALA A 59 10.36 -10.74 2.49
CA ALA A 59 10.04 -9.41 1.98
C ALA A 59 9.09 -8.66 2.93
N LEU A 60 8.02 -9.30 3.40
CA LEU A 60 7.06 -8.75 4.36
C LEU A 60 7.73 -8.42 5.69
N ALA A 61 8.57 -9.32 6.22
CA ALA A 61 9.27 -9.11 7.48
C ALA A 61 10.26 -7.94 7.42
N SER A 62 10.84 -7.67 6.25
CA SER A 62 11.82 -6.59 6.03
C SER A 62 11.23 -5.32 5.41
N GLY A 63 9.98 -5.35 4.94
CA GLY A 63 9.38 -4.28 4.16
C GLY A 63 10.01 -4.08 2.78
N ASP A 64 10.56 -5.15 2.17
CA ASP A 64 11.25 -5.07 0.87
C ASP A 64 10.26 -5.13 -0.30
N ALA A 65 9.75 -3.96 -0.67
CA ALA A 65 8.82 -3.81 -1.80
C ALA A 65 9.42 -4.23 -3.15
N GLU A 66 10.73 -4.09 -3.35
CA GLU A 66 11.39 -4.51 -4.60
C GLU A 66 11.44 -6.04 -4.72
N MET A 67 11.67 -6.75 -3.62
CA MET A 67 11.57 -8.22 -3.59
C MET A 67 10.14 -8.67 -3.86
N ALA A 68 9.16 -8.02 -3.24
CA ALA A 68 7.75 -8.31 -3.47
C ALA A 68 7.35 -8.11 -4.93
N ALA A 69 7.74 -6.99 -5.55
CA ALA A 69 7.51 -6.70 -6.96
C ALA A 69 8.11 -7.78 -7.87
N ALA A 70 9.33 -8.23 -7.59
CA ALA A 70 9.98 -9.31 -8.35
C ALA A 70 9.26 -10.66 -8.22
N LEU A 71 8.50 -10.89 -7.14
CA LEU A 71 7.71 -12.11 -6.91
C LEU A 71 6.34 -12.06 -7.59
N VAL A 72 5.81 -10.89 -7.94
CA VAL A 72 4.49 -10.76 -8.60
C VAL A 72 4.45 -11.56 -9.90
N THR A 73 5.50 -11.49 -10.73
CA THR A 73 5.53 -12.20 -12.02
C THR A 73 5.37 -13.74 -11.89
N PRO A 74 6.21 -14.47 -11.12
CA PRO A 74 6.03 -15.91 -10.97
C PRO A 74 4.73 -16.27 -10.26
N LEU A 75 4.28 -15.48 -9.26
CA LEU A 75 3.02 -15.72 -8.56
C LEU A 75 1.80 -15.52 -9.48
N LEU A 76 1.82 -14.50 -10.33
CA LEU A 76 0.77 -14.25 -11.33
C LEU A 76 0.67 -15.40 -12.33
N ALA A 77 1.81 -15.88 -12.84
CA ALA A 77 1.83 -17.02 -13.74
C ALA A 77 1.24 -18.29 -13.09
N ALA A 78 1.59 -18.55 -11.83
CA ALA A 78 1.05 -19.68 -11.08
C ALA A 78 -0.46 -19.53 -10.81
N ALA A 79 -0.90 -18.36 -10.36
CA ALA A 79 -2.30 -18.07 -10.08
C ALA A 79 -3.16 -18.15 -11.35
N ALA A 80 -2.71 -17.55 -12.46
CA ALA A 80 -3.43 -17.60 -13.73
C ALA A 80 -3.56 -19.04 -14.26
N ALA A 81 -2.49 -19.83 -14.20
CA ALA A 81 -2.52 -21.23 -14.62
C ALA A 81 -3.47 -22.07 -13.75
N ALA A 82 -3.50 -21.83 -12.43
CA ALA A 82 -4.42 -22.51 -11.53
C ALA A 82 -5.87 -22.06 -11.73
N ALA A 83 -6.11 -20.77 -11.98
CA ALA A 83 -7.43 -20.20 -12.25
C ALA A 83 -8.05 -20.74 -13.55
N GLU A 84 -7.25 -20.94 -14.60
CA GLU A 84 -7.70 -21.54 -15.85
C GLU A 84 -8.21 -22.98 -15.64
N ALA A 85 -7.57 -23.73 -14.73
CA ALA A 85 -7.98 -25.10 -14.42
C ALA A 85 -9.20 -25.14 -13.49
N ASP A 86 -9.13 -24.44 -12.35
CA ASP A 86 -10.20 -24.32 -11.36
C ASP A 86 -9.89 -23.18 -10.37
N PRO A 87 -10.62 -22.04 -10.44
CA PRO A 87 -10.42 -20.91 -9.52
C PRO A 87 -10.85 -21.21 -8.07
N ALA A 88 -11.55 -22.33 -7.82
CA ALA A 88 -11.83 -22.77 -6.46
C ALA A 88 -10.77 -23.75 -5.91
N SER A 89 -9.75 -24.09 -6.70
CA SER A 89 -8.72 -25.06 -6.30
C SER A 89 -7.79 -24.51 -5.22
N ALA A 90 -7.28 -25.39 -4.36
CA ALA A 90 -6.31 -25.00 -3.33
C ALA A 90 -5.03 -24.38 -3.91
N ALA A 91 -4.60 -24.83 -5.09
CA ALA A 91 -3.44 -24.27 -5.78
C ALA A 91 -3.67 -22.82 -6.22
N TYR A 92 -4.88 -22.50 -6.68
CA TYR A 92 -5.25 -21.12 -6.96
C TYR A 92 -5.26 -20.29 -5.67
N GLN A 93 -5.95 -20.77 -4.63
CA GLN A 93 -6.09 -20.02 -3.37
C GLN A 93 -4.72 -19.70 -2.73
N GLU A 94 -3.80 -20.66 -2.72
CA GLU A 94 -2.44 -20.46 -2.21
C GLU A 94 -1.65 -19.43 -3.04
N ALA A 95 -1.69 -19.55 -4.37
CA ALA A 95 -1.01 -18.60 -5.26
C ALA A 95 -1.64 -17.20 -5.21
N ALA A 96 -2.97 -17.12 -5.13
CA ALA A 96 -3.74 -15.88 -5.10
C ALA A 96 -3.50 -15.10 -3.81
N ALA A 97 -3.47 -15.77 -2.65
CA ALA A 97 -3.14 -15.15 -1.38
C ALA A 97 -1.72 -14.55 -1.39
N ALA A 98 -0.72 -15.33 -1.82
CA ALA A 98 0.64 -14.83 -1.95
C ALA A 98 0.76 -13.69 -2.98
N LEU A 99 0.04 -13.79 -4.10
CA LEU A 99 0.02 -12.75 -5.12
C LEU A 99 -0.59 -11.44 -4.61
N LEU A 100 -1.64 -11.52 -3.80
CA LEU A 100 -2.28 -10.37 -3.18
C LEU A 100 -1.32 -9.65 -2.23
N ASP A 101 -0.69 -10.39 -1.32
CA ASP A 101 0.30 -9.86 -0.38
C ASP A 101 1.48 -9.22 -1.11
N ALA A 102 2.00 -9.87 -2.15
CA ALA A 102 3.08 -9.35 -2.97
C ALA A 102 2.68 -8.05 -3.68
N SER A 103 1.48 -8.00 -4.26
CA SER A 103 0.98 -6.83 -4.99
C SER A 103 0.72 -5.64 -4.05
N ILE A 104 0.14 -5.89 -2.87
CA ILE A 104 -0.08 -4.87 -1.84
C ILE A 104 1.26 -4.31 -1.35
N LEU A 105 2.23 -5.15 -1.04
CA LEU A 105 3.54 -4.69 -0.57
C LEU A 105 4.30 -3.94 -1.68
N ALA A 106 4.27 -4.45 -2.92
CA ALA A 106 4.92 -3.83 -4.08
C ALA A 106 4.32 -2.44 -4.38
N SER A 107 3.00 -2.29 -4.24
CA SER A 107 2.30 -1.02 -4.53
C SER A 107 2.66 0.13 -3.60
N GLY A 108 3.20 -0.16 -2.41
CA GLY A 108 3.42 0.84 -1.36
C GLY A 108 2.13 1.33 -0.67
N VAL A 109 0.96 0.71 -0.92
CA VAL A 109 -0.31 1.11 -0.31
C VAL A 109 -0.32 0.92 1.22
N GLY A 110 0.40 -0.07 1.76
CA GLY A 110 0.49 -0.32 3.20
C GLY A 110 1.02 0.88 4.02
N PRO A 111 2.19 1.45 3.67
CA PRO A 111 2.67 2.70 4.26
C PRO A 111 1.70 3.89 4.12
N ALA A 112 1.02 4.02 2.97
CA ALA A 112 0.03 5.07 2.73
C ALA A 112 -1.18 4.93 3.68
N MET A 113 -1.70 3.71 3.80
CA MET A 113 -2.77 3.36 4.74
C MET A 113 -2.36 3.56 6.20
N THR A 114 -1.13 3.25 6.57
CA THR A 114 -0.60 3.51 7.93
C THR A 114 -0.56 5.02 8.21
N THR A 115 -0.16 5.81 7.22
CA THR A 115 -0.16 7.29 7.32
C THR A 115 -1.59 7.82 7.51
N LEU A 116 -2.54 7.31 6.73
CA LEU A 116 -3.96 7.63 6.87
C LEU A 116 -4.49 7.27 8.27
N ALA A 117 -4.26 6.02 8.71
CA ALA A 117 -4.74 5.55 10.00
C ALA A 117 -4.14 6.33 11.17
N THR A 118 -2.83 6.63 11.15
CA THR A 118 -2.17 7.40 12.21
C THR A 118 -2.58 8.87 12.22
N GLY A 119 -2.82 9.47 11.04
CA GLY A 119 -3.34 10.82 10.93
C GLY A 119 -4.74 10.96 11.54
N LEU A 120 -5.57 9.94 11.40
CA LEU A 120 -6.96 9.92 11.91
C LEU A 120 -7.04 9.51 13.38
N LEU A 121 -6.21 8.56 13.84
CA LEU A 121 -6.15 8.15 15.25
C LEU A 121 -5.49 9.21 16.15
N GLY A 122 -4.68 10.10 15.57
CA GLY A 122 -4.00 11.18 16.28
C GLY A 122 -4.89 12.39 16.65
N GLY A 123 -6.15 12.42 16.20
CA GLY A 123 -7.09 13.52 16.43
C GLY A 123 -8.55 13.05 16.51
N ASP A 124 -9.47 13.98 16.82
CA ASP A 124 -10.89 13.75 16.60
C ASP A 124 -11.13 13.89 15.08
N VAL A 125 -11.79 12.93 14.42
CA VAL A 125 -12.06 12.96 12.96
C VAL A 125 -12.81 14.26 12.59
N SER A 126 -13.56 14.82 13.53
CA SER A 126 -14.25 16.12 13.45
C SER A 126 -13.30 17.33 13.40
N THR A 127 -12.00 17.13 13.59
CA THR A 127 -10.96 18.16 13.77
C THR A 127 -9.78 18.03 12.81
N VAL A 128 -9.86 17.11 11.84
CA VAL A 128 -8.84 16.96 10.80
C VAL A 128 -8.68 18.29 10.07
N THR A 129 -7.48 18.86 10.11
CA THR A 129 -7.18 20.10 9.39
C THR A 129 -6.97 19.82 7.90
N GLU A 130 -7.12 20.86 7.06
CA GLU A 130 -6.82 20.76 5.63
C GLU A 130 -5.37 20.30 5.38
N GLU A 131 -4.43 20.75 6.21
CA GLU A 131 -3.01 20.34 6.14
C GLU A 131 -2.83 18.85 6.47
N GLN A 132 -3.57 18.33 7.45
CA GLN A 132 -3.55 16.90 7.79
C GLN A 132 -4.20 16.07 6.68
N ALA A 133 -5.33 16.53 6.13
CA ALA A 133 -5.98 15.87 5.00
C ALA A 133 -5.05 15.82 3.78
N ALA A 134 -4.40 16.94 3.43
CA ALA A 134 -3.44 16.99 2.34
C ALA A 134 -2.24 16.05 2.57
N ALA A 135 -1.70 15.98 3.79
CA ALA A 135 -0.62 15.06 4.12
C ALA A 135 -1.04 13.59 3.98
N MET A 136 -2.23 13.22 4.45
CA MET A 136 -2.77 11.87 4.34
C MET A 136 -3.00 11.48 2.87
N LEU A 137 -3.57 12.38 2.07
CA LEU A 137 -3.79 12.15 0.64
C LEU A 137 -2.47 12.08 -0.14
N SER A 138 -1.48 12.91 0.22
CA SER A 138 -0.15 12.86 -0.41
C SER A 138 0.59 11.54 -0.19
N ALA A 139 0.23 10.79 0.85
CA ALA A 139 0.80 9.47 1.08
C ALA A 139 0.43 8.47 -0.02
N PHE A 140 -0.72 8.67 -0.69
CA PHE A 140 -1.16 7.87 -1.82
C PHE A 140 -0.56 8.33 -3.16
N ASP A 141 0.01 9.53 -3.25
CA ASP A 141 0.73 9.97 -4.46
C ASP A 141 2.01 9.12 -4.71
N GLY A 142 2.47 8.37 -3.71
CA GLY A 142 3.58 7.42 -3.83
C GLY A 142 3.16 5.97 -4.10
N VAL A 143 1.86 5.70 -4.18
CA VAL A 143 1.34 4.38 -4.53
C VAL A 143 1.36 4.23 -6.04
N SER A 144 1.96 3.15 -6.53
CA SER A 144 2.05 2.86 -7.96
C SER A 144 2.13 1.36 -8.16
N LEU A 145 1.48 0.87 -9.20
CA LEU A 145 1.54 -0.50 -9.67
C LEU A 145 2.30 -0.51 -10.99
N ASP A 146 3.12 -1.54 -11.19
CA ASP A 146 3.57 -1.86 -12.54
C ASP A 146 2.49 -2.69 -13.27
N ASP A 147 2.60 -2.79 -14.60
CA ASP A 147 1.65 -3.54 -15.45
C ASP A 147 1.39 -4.98 -14.93
N THR A 148 2.37 -5.59 -14.25
CA THR A 148 2.25 -6.96 -13.74
C THR A 148 1.45 -7.00 -12.44
N ALA A 149 1.71 -6.07 -11.52
CA ALA A 149 0.96 -5.93 -10.28
C ALA A 149 -0.48 -5.48 -10.55
N GLU A 150 -0.70 -4.59 -11.50
CA GLU A 150 -2.05 -4.22 -11.97
C GLU A 150 -2.78 -5.47 -12.51
N SER A 151 -2.16 -6.20 -13.44
CA SER A 151 -2.71 -7.45 -14.00
C SER A 151 -3.02 -8.49 -12.92
N ALA A 152 -2.20 -8.56 -11.88
CA ALA A 152 -2.41 -9.43 -10.74
C ALA A 152 -3.66 -9.05 -9.94
N LEU A 153 -3.83 -7.76 -9.61
CA LEU A 153 -5.02 -7.29 -8.90
C LEU A 153 -6.29 -7.44 -9.75
N LEU A 154 -6.21 -7.25 -11.07
CA LEU A 154 -7.30 -7.52 -12.01
C LEU A 154 -7.73 -9.00 -12.00
N LEU A 155 -6.76 -9.93 -12.00
CA LEU A 155 -7.04 -11.37 -11.88
C LEU A 155 -7.72 -11.69 -10.54
N LEU A 156 -7.19 -11.15 -9.44
CA LEU A 156 -7.69 -11.38 -8.09
C LEU A 156 -9.11 -10.81 -7.92
N ALA A 157 -9.44 -9.69 -8.55
CA ALA A 157 -10.80 -9.18 -8.52
C ALA A 157 -11.79 -10.04 -9.32
N ALA A 158 -11.34 -10.65 -10.43
CA ALA A 158 -12.16 -11.56 -11.21
C ALA A 158 -12.44 -12.87 -10.46
N TYR A 159 -11.47 -13.36 -9.67
CA TYR A 159 -11.57 -14.58 -8.88
C TYR A 159 -11.06 -14.36 -7.44
N PRO A 160 -11.78 -13.64 -6.57
CA PRO A 160 -11.27 -13.34 -5.23
C PRO A 160 -10.93 -14.61 -4.45
N PRO A 161 -9.78 -14.66 -3.74
CA PRO A 161 -9.48 -15.78 -2.86
C PRO A 161 -10.55 -15.89 -1.77
N ALA A 162 -10.90 -17.11 -1.40
CA ALA A 162 -12.04 -17.40 -0.52
C ALA A 162 -11.83 -16.87 0.91
N ASP A 163 -10.58 -16.67 1.31
CA ASP A 163 -10.13 -16.18 2.60
C ASP A 163 -9.63 -14.73 2.57
N ILE A 164 -9.87 -13.99 1.48
CA ILE A 164 -9.54 -12.56 1.42
C ILE A 164 -10.19 -11.81 2.59
N SER A 165 -9.40 -11.04 3.33
CA SER A 165 -9.94 -10.18 4.39
C SER A 165 -10.55 -8.90 3.80
N SER A 166 -11.40 -8.21 4.56
CA SER A 166 -11.89 -6.91 4.13
C SER A 166 -10.75 -5.90 4.03
N GLU A 167 -9.79 -5.92 4.96
CA GLU A 167 -8.59 -5.09 4.88
C GLU A 167 -7.81 -5.29 3.58
N ASP A 168 -7.60 -6.54 3.14
CA ASP A 168 -6.84 -6.81 1.91
C ASP A 168 -7.61 -6.36 0.67
N ALA A 169 -8.93 -6.58 0.64
CA ALA A 169 -9.80 -6.11 -0.44
C ALA A 169 -9.78 -4.58 -0.54
N TYR A 170 -9.85 -3.87 0.59
CA TYR A 170 -9.72 -2.40 0.61
C TYR A 170 -8.32 -1.94 0.20
N ALA A 171 -7.27 -2.60 0.67
CA ALA A 171 -5.89 -2.25 0.32
C ALA A 171 -5.64 -2.40 -1.18
N ALA A 172 -6.03 -3.53 -1.77
CA ALA A 172 -5.95 -3.76 -3.21
C ALA A 172 -6.81 -2.78 -4.02
N GLY A 173 -8.03 -2.50 -3.55
CA GLY A 173 -8.90 -1.51 -4.18
C GLY A 173 -8.30 -0.10 -4.16
N LEU A 174 -7.76 0.33 -3.02
CA LEU A 174 -7.09 1.62 -2.88
C LEU A 174 -5.82 1.71 -3.71
N ALA A 175 -5.06 0.62 -3.83
CA ALA A 175 -3.87 0.57 -4.68
C ALA A 175 -4.23 0.85 -6.15
N LEU A 176 -5.22 0.13 -6.69
CA LEU A 176 -5.70 0.35 -8.06
C LEU A 176 -6.26 1.75 -8.26
N LEU A 177 -7.07 2.26 -7.33
CA LEU A 177 -7.66 3.59 -7.45
C LEU A 177 -6.61 4.70 -7.41
N ALA A 178 -5.61 4.58 -6.53
CA ALA A 178 -4.52 5.55 -6.45
C ALA A 178 -3.66 5.54 -7.71
N ASP A 179 -3.33 4.34 -8.20
CA ASP A 179 -2.54 4.13 -9.41
C ASP A 179 -3.27 4.67 -10.65
N SER A 180 -4.52 4.26 -10.91
CA SER A 180 -5.32 4.78 -12.03
C SER A 180 -5.51 6.30 -11.98
N TYR A 181 -5.68 6.88 -10.78
CA TYR A 181 -5.80 8.33 -10.61
C TYR A 181 -4.49 9.05 -10.93
N SER A 182 -3.34 8.48 -10.53
CA SER A 182 -2.00 8.98 -10.87
C SER A 182 -1.74 8.89 -12.38
N ASP A 183 -2.10 7.77 -13.01
CA ASP A 183 -1.94 7.53 -14.45
C ASP A 183 -2.78 8.47 -15.32
N ALA A 184 -3.96 8.87 -14.82
CA ALA A 184 -4.76 9.93 -15.42
C ALA A 184 -4.11 11.34 -15.30
N GLY A 185 -2.94 11.45 -14.68
CA GLY A 185 -2.22 12.71 -14.43
C GLY A 185 -2.73 13.47 -13.20
N GLY A 186 -3.51 12.81 -12.35
CA GLY A 186 -4.08 13.39 -11.15
C GLY A 186 -3.10 13.37 -9.98
N SER A 187 -3.29 14.26 -9.01
CA SER A 187 -2.76 14.09 -7.65
C SER A 187 -3.89 14.15 -6.65
N LEU A 188 -3.90 13.21 -5.70
CA LEU A 188 -4.94 13.15 -4.66
C LEU A 188 -4.84 14.35 -3.72
N SER A 189 -3.65 14.95 -3.60
CA SER A 189 -3.44 16.21 -2.88
C SER A 189 -4.00 17.44 -3.61
N ASN A 190 -4.31 17.33 -4.91
CA ASN A 190 -4.94 18.38 -5.71
C ASN A 190 -6.04 17.79 -6.60
N PRO A 191 -7.24 17.54 -6.07
CA PRO A 191 -8.34 16.94 -6.84
C PRO A 191 -8.77 17.74 -8.07
N ALA A 192 -8.49 19.05 -8.10
CA ALA A 192 -8.76 19.92 -9.25
C ALA A 192 -7.69 19.80 -10.37
N SER A 193 -6.74 18.87 -10.25
CA SER A 193 -5.69 18.61 -11.25
C SER A 193 -6.22 17.96 -12.52
N LEU A 194 -7.25 17.12 -12.41
CA LEU A 194 -7.86 16.43 -13.55
C LEU A 194 -8.82 17.33 -14.31
N SER A 195 -8.75 17.29 -15.64
CA SER A 195 -9.76 17.88 -16.50
C SER A 195 -11.02 17.02 -16.55
N ALA A 196 -12.11 17.57 -17.10
CA ALA A 196 -13.33 16.80 -17.31
C ALA A 196 -13.13 15.62 -18.29
N GLU A 197 -12.19 15.75 -19.24
CA GLU A 197 -11.84 14.67 -20.16
C GLU A 197 -11.09 13.55 -19.43
N ASP A 198 -10.14 13.89 -18.57
CA ASP A 198 -9.38 12.91 -17.77
C ASP A 198 -10.29 12.15 -16.80
N LEU A 199 -11.25 12.84 -16.16
CA LEU A 199 -12.26 12.20 -15.31
C LEU A 199 -13.12 11.21 -16.11
N THR A 200 -13.51 11.56 -17.34
CA THR A 200 -14.28 10.65 -18.20
C THR A 200 -13.45 9.43 -18.61
N ALA A 201 -12.16 9.63 -18.88
CA ALA A 201 -11.24 8.54 -19.20
C ALA A 201 -11.08 7.60 -17.99
N LEU A 202 -10.87 8.15 -16.78
CA LEU A 202 -10.77 7.42 -15.53
C LEU A 202 -12.03 6.60 -15.22
N GLU A 203 -13.22 7.16 -15.42
CA GLU A 203 -14.49 6.44 -15.24
C GLU A 203 -14.64 5.24 -16.19
N SER A 204 -13.92 5.23 -17.31
CA SER A 204 -13.91 4.14 -18.28
C SER A 204 -12.72 3.18 -18.12
N ASP A 205 -11.79 3.48 -17.21
CA ASP A 205 -10.60 2.68 -16.96
C ASP A 205 -10.99 1.36 -16.25
N PRO A 206 -10.65 0.19 -16.83
CA PRO A 206 -10.87 -1.10 -16.20
C PRO A 206 -10.29 -1.21 -14.78
N SER A 207 -9.11 -0.66 -14.54
CA SER A 207 -8.41 -0.77 -13.25
C SER A 207 -9.06 0.11 -12.19
N TYR A 208 -9.53 1.30 -12.58
CA TYR A 208 -10.35 2.13 -11.70
C TYR A 208 -11.66 1.42 -11.31
N LEU A 209 -12.38 0.85 -12.29
CA LEU A 209 -13.64 0.14 -12.03
C LEU A 209 -13.44 -1.12 -11.19
N VAL A 210 -12.36 -1.86 -11.42
CA VAL A 210 -11.99 -3.02 -10.61
C VAL A 210 -11.60 -2.59 -9.20
N GLY A 211 -10.85 -1.49 -9.05
CA GLY A 211 -10.54 -0.90 -7.75
C GLY A 211 -11.80 -0.61 -6.93
N LEU A 212 -12.81 0.02 -7.54
CA LEU A 212 -14.13 0.22 -6.91
C LEU A 212 -14.80 -1.10 -6.53
N SER A 213 -14.74 -2.12 -7.38
CA SER A 213 -15.32 -3.43 -7.10
C SER A 213 -14.68 -4.12 -5.89
N LEU A 214 -13.37 -3.96 -5.70
CA LEU A 214 -12.64 -4.48 -4.54
C LEU A 214 -12.99 -3.72 -3.26
N LEU A 215 -13.17 -2.39 -3.32
CA LEU A 215 -13.71 -1.64 -2.17
C LEU A 215 -15.10 -2.15 -1.77
N MET A 216 -15.97 -2.41 -2.76
CA MET A 216 -17.30 -2.98 -2.51
C MET A 216 -17.23 -4.40 -1.95
N LEU A 217 -16.26 -5.21 -2.39
CA LEU A 217 -16.00 -6.53 -1.83
C LEU A 217 -15.61 -6.41 -0.36
N GLY A 218 -14.68 -5.53 -0.01
CA GLY A 218 -14.30 -5.25 1.39
C GLY A 218 -15.49 -4.86 2.25
N ALA A 219 -16.36 -3.97 1.75
CA ALA A 219 -17.59 -3.57 2.45
C ALA A 219 -18.56 -4.74 2.64
N SER A 220 -18.67 -5.64 1.66
CA SER A 220 -19.51 -6.82 1.77
C SER A 220 -19.00 -7.82 2.82
N ILE A 221 -17.67 -7.96 2.95
CA ILE A 221 -17.02 -8.82 3.94
C ILE A 221 -17.23 -8.25 5.34
N ASP A 222 -17.04 -6.94 5.54
CA ASP A 222 -17.33 -6.25 6.80
C ASP A 222 -18.80 -6.44 7.23
N ALA A 223 -19.73 -6.28 6.29
CA ALA A 223 -21.15 -6.48 6.57
C ALA A 223 -21.48 -7.93 6.94
N ALA A 224 -20.83 -8.90 6.29
CA ALA A 224 -21.03 -10.33 6.58
C ALA A 224 -20.41 -10.74 7.93
N SER A 225 -19.26 -10.17 8.29
CA SER A 225 -18.55 -10.45 9.56
C SER A 225 -19.17 -9.72 10.76
N GLY A 226 -19.89 -8.61 10.51
CA GLY A 226 -20.43 -7.73 11.54
C GLY A 226 -19.36 -6.92 12.28
N THR A 227 -18.12 -6.95 11.81
CA THR A 227 -16.99 -6.21 12.36
C THR A 227 -16.43 -5.32 11.25
N PRO A 228 -16.63 -3.99 11.31
CA PRO A 228 -16.04 -3.12 10.31
C PRO A 228 -14.52 -3.13 10.43
N SER A 229 -13.85 -3.35 9.31
CA SER A 229 -12.42 -3.12 9.18
C SER A 229 -12.07 -1.67 9.53
N VAL A 230 -10.80 -1.43 9.87
CA VAL A 230 -10.32 -0.07 10.10
C VAL A 230 -10.57 0.79 8.87
N LEU A 231 -10.23 0.29 7.68
CA LEU A 231 -10.38 1.02 6.42
C LEU A 231 -11.85 1.24 6.05
N GLY A 232 -12.70 0.23 6.21
CA GLY A 232 -14.14 0.38 5.98
C GLY A 232 -14.75 1.44 6.88
N GLY A 233 -14.37 1.48 8.16
CA GLY A 233 -14.78 2.54 9.09
C GLY A 233 -14.28 3.92 8.68
N LEU A 234 -13.06 4.01 8.12
CA LEU A 234 -12.53 5.28 7.60
C LEU A 234 -13.30 5.74 6.35
N LEU A 235 -13.52 4.85 5.38
CA LEU A 235 -14.22 5.15 4.14
C LEU A 235 -15.69 5.54 4.36
N ASP A 236 -16.38 4.85 5.27
CA ASP A 236 -17.76 5.19 5.66
C ASP A 236 -17.84 6.59 6.31
N GLY A 237 -16.80 6.95 7.08
CA GLY A 237 -16.66 8.29 7.67
C GLY A 237 -16.53 9.43 6.65
N PHE A 238 -16.11 9.13 5.41
CA PHE A 238 -16.03 10.11 4.32
C PHE A 238 -17.35 10.31 3.55
N SER A 239 -18.39 9.52 3.85
CA SER A 239 -19.68 9.52 3.14
C SER A 239 -19.54 9.73 1.62
N LEU A 240 -19.02 8.71 0.94
CA LEU A 240 -19.16 8.58 -0.52
C LEU A 240 -20.63 8.38 -0.92
#